data_AF-A0A1H7ZC33-F1
#
_entry.id   AF-A0A1H7ZC33-F1
#
_cell.length_a   1.000
_cell.length_b   1.000
_cell.length_c   1.000
_cell.angle_alpha   90.00
_cell.angle_beta   90.00
_cell.angle_gamma   90.00
#
_symmetry.space_group_name_H-M   'P 1'
#
loop_
_entity.id
_entity.type
_entity.pdbx_description
1 polymer ?
#
loop_
_entity_poly.entity_id
_entity_poly.type
_entity_poly.pdbx_seq_one_letter_code
_entity_poly.pdbx_strand_id
1 'polypeptide(L)'
;MLRGVLGGLSAAYAVAFLVAALAHAGVAFRGLGEPVIVPAAVAETLCGAAVLAGGYGALARRPWAWNGLVYTHAAALAGVLIGILALASGAATTTPLTLLYHHVIGALLAAGLAAAFYARTRG
;
A
#
# COMPACT_ATOMS: atom_id res chain seq x y z
N MET A 1 -18.61 11.88 -3.30
CA MET A 1 -18.63 10.42 -3.10
C MET A 1 -17.25 9.78 -3.37
N LEU A 2 -16.65 9.98 -4.54
CA LEU A 2 -15.35 9.39 -4.93
C LEU A 2 -14.21 9.59 -3.91
N ARG A 3 -14.07 10.80 -3.34
CA ARG A 3 -13.07 11.08 -2.30
C ARG A 3 -13.20 10.15 -1.09
N GLY A 4 -14.43 9.90 -0.63
CA GLY A 4 -14.67 9.02 0.52
C GLY A 4 -14.37 7.56 0.19
N VAL A 5 -14.70 7.11 -1.02
CA VAL A 5 -14.37 5.76 -1.52
C VAL A 5 -12.85 5.55 -1.55
N LEU A 6 -12.11 6.49 -2.14
CA LEU A 6 -10.64 6.42 -2.15
C LEU A 6 -10.06 6.47 -0.73
N GLY A 7 -10.65 7.27 0.16
CA GLY A 7 -10.26 7.30 1.57
C GLY A 7 -10.46 5.95 2.28
N GLY A 8 -11.60 5.29 2.04
CA GLY A 8 -11.88 3.95 2.57
C GLY A 8 -10.94 2.88 1.99
N LEU A 9 -10.67 2.94 0.69
CA LEU A 9 -9.69 2.06 0.04
C LEU A 9 -8.29 2.24 0.63
N SER A 10 -7.85 3.49 0.85
CA SER A 10 -6.57 3.76 1.52
C SER A 10 -6.49 3.16 2.93
N ALA A 11 -7.59 3.17 3.68
CA ALA A 11 -7.63 2.51 4.99
C ALA A 11 -7.50 0.99 4.85
N ALA A 12 -8.17 0.38 3.87
CA ALA A 12 -8.02 -1.05 3.58
C ALA A 12 -6.59 -1.42 3.16
N TYR A 13 -5.93 -0.58 2.35
CA TYR A 13 -4.53 -0.76 1.98
C TYR A 13 -3.62 -0.66 3.22
N ALA A 14 -3.87 0.28 4.12
CA ALA A 14 -3.10 0.39 5.36
C ALA A 14 -3.17 -0.88 6.21
N VAL A 15 -4.35 -1.50 6.30
CA VAL A 15 -4.52 -2.79 6.99
C VAL A 15 -3.74 -3.89 6.29
N ALA A 16 -3.82 -3.98 4.95
CA ALA A 16 -3.06 -4.97 4.18
C ALA A 16 -1.54 -4.82 4.39
N PHE A 17 -1.02 -3.59 4.32
CA PHE A 17 0.39 -3.30 4.60
C PHE A 17 0.79 -3.66 6.04
N LEU A 18 -0.06 -3.36 7.02
CA LEU A 18 0.22 -3.71 8.41
C LEU A 18 0.27 -5.23 8.62
N VAL A 19 -0.66 -5.98 8.01
CA VAL A 19 -0.65 -7.45 8.06
C VAL A 19 0.61 -8.02 7.43
N ALA A 20 1.03 -7.50 6.27
CA ALA A 20 2.26 -7.91 5.63
C ALA A 20 3.50 -7.59 6.49
N ALA A 21 3.54 -6.39 7.09
CA ALA A 21 4.62 -5.97 7.95
C ALA A 21 4.75 -6.88 9.19
N LEU A 22 3.61 -7.26 9.78
CA LEU A 22 3.57 -8.21 10.89
C LEU A 22 4.04 -9.61 10.47
N ALA A 23 3.65 -10.07 9.28
CA ALA A 23 4.12 -11.35 8.75
C ALA A 23 5.66 -11.36 8.58
N HIS A 24 6.24 -10.30 8.02
CA HIS A 24 7.68 -10.14 7.90
C HIS A 24 8.39 -9.80 9.21
N ALA A 25 7.65 -9.45 10.27
CA ALA A 25 8.16 -9.36 11.64
C ALA A 25 8.11 -10.70 12.41
N GLY A 26 7.65 -11.78 11.76
CA GLY A 26 7.58 -13.12 12.35
C GLY A 26 6.24 -13.44 13.03
N VAL A 27 5.23 -12.58 12.89
CA VAL A 27 3.88 -12.87 13.41
C VAL A 27 3.14 -13.76 12.41
N ALA A 28 2.99 -15.04 12.73
CA ALA A 28 2.22 -15.99 11.92
C ALA A 28 0.72 -15.83 12.19
N PHE A 29 -0.09 -15.80 11.13
CA PHE A 29 -1.56 -15.79 11.22
C PHE A 29 -2.13 -17.09 10.67
N ARG A 30 -2.70 -17.92 11.54
CA ARG A 30 -3.36 -19.20 11.15
C ARG A 30 -2.49 -20.12 10.27
N GLY A 31 -1.18 -20.16 10.50
CA GLY A 31 -0.24 -20.97 9.73
C GLY A 31 0.24 -20.35 8.42
N LEU A 32 -0.27 -19.16 8.05
CA LEU A 32 0.32 -18.31 7.01
C LEU A 32 1.38 -17.44 7.68
N GLY A 33 2.65 -17.72 7.37
CA GLY A 33 3.79 -16.96 7.82
C GLY A 33 4.70 -16.67 6.63
N GLU A 34 5.44 -15.57 6.73
CA GLU A 34 6.47 -15.21 5.77
C GLU A 34 7.85 -15.25 6.46
N PRO A 35 8.95 -15.39 5.69
CA PRO A 35 10.28 -15.21 6.23
C PRO A 35 10.41 -13.84 6.92
N VAL A 36 11.18 -13.81 8.01
CA VAL A 36 11.49 -12.56 8.70
C VAL A 36 12.40 -11.72 7.80
N ILE A 37 11.89 -10.61 7.30
CA ILE A 37 12.60 -9.69 6.40
C ILE A 37 12.42 -8.28 6.94
N VAL A 38 13.34 -7.85 7.81
CA VAL A 38 13.26 -6.55 8.49
C VAL A 38 13.12 -5.37 7.51
N PRO A 39 13.86 -5.30 6.38
CA PRO A 39 13.66 -4.23 5.41
C PRO A 39 12.24 -4.19 4.81
N ALA A 40 11.62 -5.35 4.58
CA ALA A 40 10.26 -5.43 4.07
C ALA A 40 9.25 -4.94 5.12
N ALA A 41 9.38 -5.40 6.37
CA ALA A 41 8.52 -4.95 7.46
C ALA A 41 8.57 -3.42 7.65
N VAL A 42 9.76 -2.82 7.55
CA VAL A 42 9.91 -1.36 7.60
C VAL A 42 9.23 -0.69 6.39
N ALA A 43 9.52 -1.15 5.18
CA ALA A 43 8.95 -0.58 3.96
C ALA A 43 7.42 -0.64 3.95
N GLU A 44 6.84 -1.76 4.35
CA GLU A 44 5.39 -1.96 4.41
C GLU A 44 4.76 -1.10 5.49
N THR A 45 5.39 -0.97 6.66
CA THR A 45 4.94 -0.05 7.71
C THR A 45 4.90 1.40 7.20
N LEU A 46 5.94 1.85 6.50
CA LEU A 46 5.99 3.19 5.91
C LEU A 46 4.90 3.37 4.83
N CYS A 47 4.71 2.39 3.96
CA CYS A 47 3.66 2.42 2.94
C CYS A 47 2.26 2.48 3.57
N GLY A 48 2.02 1.65 4.59
CA GLY A 48 0.78 1.62 5.36
C GLY A 48 0.49 2.95 6.05
N ALA A 49 1.49 3.54 6.71
CA ALA A 49 1.37 4.85 7.35
C ALA A 49 1.07 5.96 6.32
N ALA A 50 1.73 5.93 5.16
CA ALA A 50 1.50 6.89 4.09
C ALA A 50 0.05 6.83 3.58
N VAL A 51 -0.43 5.65 3.16
CA VAL A 51 -1.81 5.53 2.65
C VAL A 51 -2.84 5.81 3.74
N LEU A 52 -2.57 5.46 5.01
CA LEU A 52 -3.44 5.82 6.12
C LEU A 52 -3.56 7.33 6.29
N ALA A 53 -2.45 8.08 6.21
CA ALA A 53 -2.46 9.53 6.28
C ALA A 53 -3.25 10.16 5.12
N GLY A 54 -3.08 9.66 3.90
CA GLY A 54 -3.86 10.09 2.73
C GLY A 54 -5.35 9.79 2.88
N GLY A 55 -5.68 8.58 3.34
CA GLY A 55 -7.04 8.15 3.62
C GLY A 55 -7.72 8.99 4.69
N TYR A 56 -7.01 9.28 5.78
CA TYR A 56 -7.48 10.20 6.83
C TYR A 56 -7.81 11.58 6.24
N GLY A 57 -6.91 12.16 5.44
CA GLY A 57 -7.17 13.45 4.78
C GLY A 57 -8.44 13.45 3.95
N ALA A 58 -8.66 12.39 3.19
CA ALA A 58 -9.84 12.21 2.34
C ALA A 58 -11.14 12.06 3.14
N LEU A 59 -11.13 11.21 4.17
CA LEU A 59 -12.28 10.94 5.04
C LEU A 59 -12.65 12.14 5.92
N ALA A 60 -11.64 12.82 6.48
CA ALA A 60 -11.82 14.04 7.27
C ALA A 60 -12.05 15.30 6.42
N ARG A 61 -12.16 15.17 5.09
CA ARG A 61 -12.42 16.27 4.14
C ARG A 61 -11.42 17.42 4.27
N ARG A 62 -10.15 17.11 4.52
CA ARG A 62 -9.09 18.11 4.66
C ARG A 62 -8.84 18.83 3.33
N PRO A 63 -8.41 20.12 3.34
CA PRO A 63 -8.19 20.89 2.12
C PRO A 63 -7.11 20.28 1.21
N TRP A 64 -6.14 19.57 1.78
CA TRP A 64 -5.06 18.91 1.05
C TRP A 64 -5.41 17.49 0.56
N ALA A 65 -6.64 17.01 0.75
CA ALA A 65 -7.01 15.60 0.55
C ALA A 65 -6.61 15.02 -0.82
N TRP A 66 -6.80 15.76 -1.91
CA TRP A 66 -6.46 15.27 -3.24
C TRP A 66 -4.96 15.12 -3.46
N ASN A 67 -4.17 16.12 -3.02
CA ASN A 67 -2.72 16.02 -3.05
C ASN A 67 -2.24 14.87 -2.15
N GLY A 68 -2.83 14.74 -0.95
CA GLY A 68 -2.54 13.65 -0.02
C GLY A 68 -2.78 12.27 -0.65
N LEU A 69 -3.96 12.04 -1.26
CA LEU A 69 -4.27 10.78 -1.93
C LEU A 69 -3.28 10.47 -3.05
N VAL A 70 -2.96 11.45 -3.90
CA VAL A 70 -2.00 11.28 -5.01
C VAL A 70 -0.61 10.90 -4.49
N TYR A 71 -0.05 11.69 -3.56
CA TYR A 71 1.32 11.46 -3.08
C TYR A 71 1.45 10.16 -2.29
N THR A 72 0.44 9.81 -1.48
CA THR A 72 0.49 8.62 -0.65
C THR A 72 0.29 7.33 -1.45
N HIS A 73 -0.60 7.34 -2.46
CA HIS A 73 -0.69 6.21 -3.41
C HIS A 73 0.59 6.07 -4.23
N ALA A 74 1.17 7.17 -4.70
CA ALA A 74 2.42 7.14 -5.45
C ALA A 74 3.59 6.60 -4.60
N ALA A 75 3.70 7.04 -3.35
CA ALA A 75 4.74 6.57 -2.42
C ALA A 75 4.59 5.07 -2.12
N ALA A 76 3.37 4.62 -1.80
CA ALA A 76 3.13 3.20 -1.53
C ALA A 76 3.31 2.34 -2.79
N LEU A 77 2.88 2.82 -3.96
CA LEU A 77 3.11 2.12 -5.23
C LEU A 77 4.61 2.00 -5.51
N ALA A 78 5.40 3.05 -5.28
CA ALA A 78 6.86 2.98 -5.42
C ALA A 78 7.47 1.92 -4.49
N GLY A 79 7.04 1.85 -3.23
CA GLY A 79 7.47 0.80 -2.29
C GLY A 79 7.16 -0.61 -2.80
N VAL A 80 5.94 -0.83 -3.31
CA VAL A 80 5.53 -2.13 -3.88
C VAL A 80 6.32 -2.46 -5.14
N LEU A 81 6.59 -1.49 -6.01
CA LEU A 81 7.41 -1.70 -7.22
C LEU A 81 8.86 -2.06 -6.88
N ILE A 82 9.43 -1.47 -5.82
CA ILE A 82 10.75 -1.87 -5.30
C ILE A 82 10.70 -3.32 -4.80
N GLY A 83 9.65 -3.73 -4.10
CA GLY A 83 9.44 -5.12 -3.69
C GLY A 83 9.35 -6.09 -4.87
N ILE A 84 8.58 -5.74 -5.90
CA ILE A 84 8.49 -6.51 -7.15
C ILE A 84 9.87 -6.63 -7.83
N LEU A 85 10.65 -5.55 -7.86
CA LEU A 85 12.00 -5.57 -8.42
C LEU A 85 12.95 -6.47 -7.61
N ALA A 86 12.85 -6.45 -6.28
CA ALA A 86 13.64 -7.32 -5.42
C ALA A 86 13.31 -8.81 -5.66
N LEU A 87 12.04 -9.15 -5.87
CA LEU A 87 11.60 -10.50 -6.23
C LEU A 87 12.11 -10.89 -7.64
N ALA A 88 11.97 -10.00 -8.62
CA ALA A 88 12.38 -10.26 -10.00
C ALA A 88 13.90 -10.39 -10.16
N SER A 89 14.69 -9.71 -9.33
CA SER A 89 16.16 -9.79 -9.33
C SER A 89 16.72 -10.95 -8.50
N GLY A 90 15.87 -11.69 -7.77
CA GLY A 90 16.31 -12.73 -6.83
C GLY A 90 16.94 -12.19 -5.54
N ALA A 91 16.83 -10.88 -5.28
CA ALA A 91 17.34 -10.25 -4.07
C ALA A 91 16.44 -10.49 -2.84
N ALA A 92 15.22 -10.97 -3.05
CA ALA A 92 14.28 -11.34 -1.99
C ALA A 92 13.73 -12.76 -2.21
N THR A 93 13.34 -13.42 -1.12
CA THR A 93 12.71 -14.74 -1.16
C THR A 93 11.31 -14.65 -1.77
N THR A 94 11.07 -15.46 -2.80
CA THR A 94 9.78 -15.53 -3.47
C THR A 94 8.90 -16.62 -2.85
N THR A 95 7.70 -16.24 -2.42
CA THR A 95 6.64 -17.16 -2.00
C THR A 95 5.38 -16.92 -2.86
N PRO A 96 4.46 -17.90 -2.97
CA PRO A 96 3.18 -17.66 -3.66
C PRO A 96 2.38 -16.50 -3.05
N LEU A 97 2.44 -16.34 -1.73
CA LEU A 97 1.74 -15.29 -1.00
C LEU A 97 2.34 -13.90 -1.26
N THR A 98 3.67 -13.76 -1.22
CA THR A 98 4.35 -12.49 -1.55
C THR A 98 4.13 -12.07 -3.00
N LEU A 99 4.15 -13.02 -3.94
CA LEU A 99 3.82 -12.74 -5.35
C LEU A 99 2.38 -12.25 -5.51
N LEU A 100 1.41 -12.95 -4.91
CA LEU A 100 0.01 -12.56 -4.98
C LEU A 100 -0.21 -11.18 -4.36
N TYR A 101 0.36 -10.95 -3.18
CA TYR A 101 0.28 -9.69 -2.47
C TYR A 101 0.76 -8.52 -3.33
N HIS A 102 1.99 -8.60 -3.87
CA HIS A 102 2.57 -7.52 -4.66
C HIS A 102 1.77 -7.21 -5.93
N HIS A 103 1.30 -8.22 -6.67
CA HIS A 103 0.49 -8.01 -7.87
C HIS A 103 -0.84 -7.35 -7.55
N VAL A 104 -1.56 -7.85 -6.54
CA VAL A 104 -2.88 -7.34 -6.16
C VAL A 104 -2.77 -5.93 -5.61
N ILE A 105 -1.90 -5.68 -4.63
CA ILE A 105 -1.79 -4.36 -4.02
C ILE A 105 -1.19 -3.34 -4.99
N GLY A 106 -0.25 -3.76 -5.85
CA GLY A 106 0.29 -2.92 -6.92
C GLY A 106 -0.77 -2.47 -7.91
N ALA A 107 -1.61 -3.39 -8.39
CA ALA A 107 -2.72 -3.06 -9.29
C ALA A 107 -3.74 -2.11 -8.63
N LEU A 108 -4.11 -2.38 -7.38
CA LEU A 108 -5.06 -1.56 -6.62
C LEU A 108 -4.52 -0.15 -6.34
N LEU A 109 -3.24 -0.02 -5.98
CA LEU A 109 -2.58 1.27 -5.77
C LEU A 109 -2.47 2.06 -7.09
N ALA A 110 -2.11 1.40 -8.19
CA ALA A 110 -2.06 2.04 -9.51
C ALA A 110 -3.44 2.54 -9.95
N ALA A 111 -4.49 1.74 -9.78
CA ALA A 111 -5.87 2.14 -10.06
C ALA A 111 -6.32 3.30 -9.15
N GLY A 112 -6.02 3.23 -7.85
CA GLY A 112 -6.31 4.29 -6.89
C GLY A 112 -5.59 5.60 -7.22
N LEU A 113 -4.32 5.52 -7.64
CA LEU A 113 -3.54 6.68 -8.07
C LEU A 113 -4.13 7.31 -9.33
N ALA A 114 -4.47 6.51 -10.34
CA ALA A 114 -5.12 6.99 -11.56
C ALA A 114 -6.47 7.68 -11.26
N ALA A 115 -7.28 7.06 -10.40
CA ALA A 115 -8.55 7.64 -9.96
C ALA A 115 -8.36 8.95 -9.18
N ALA A 116 -7.35 9.04 -8.30
CA ALA A 116 -7.03 10.25 -7.57
C ALA A 116 -6.57 11.39 -8.49
N PHE A 117 -5.73 11.09 -9.49
CA PHE A 117 -5.32 12.06 -10.51
C PHE A 117 -6.50 12.56 -11.34
N TYR A 118 -7.32 11.64 -11.85
CA TYR A 118 -8.49 11.98 -12.65
C TYR A 118 -9.50 12.84 -11.87
N ALA A 119 -9.74 12.51 -10.60
CA ALA A 119 -10.64 13.29 -9.76
C ALA A 119 -10.11 14.70 -9.48
N ARG A 120 -8.79 14.83 -9.29
CA ARG A 120 -8.12 16.12 -9.05
C ARG A 120 -8.19 17.05 -10.27
N THR A 121 -8.15 16.53 -11.49
CA THR A 121 -8.18 17.37 -12.70
C THR A 121 -9.59 17.79 -13.12
N ARG A 122 -10.63 17.23 -12.51
CA ARG A 122 -12.04 17.52 -12.84
C ARG A 122 -12.83 18.23 -11.73
N GLY A 123 -12.22 18.46 -10.56
CA GLY A 123 -12.84 19.16 -9.43
C GLY A 123 -12.13 20.47 -9.16
#